data_AF-A0ABD8ASC6-F1
#
_entry.id   AF-A0ABD8ASC6-F1
#
_cell.length_a   1.000
_cell.length_b   1.000
_cell.length_c   1.000
_cell.angle_alpha   90.00
_cell.angle_beta   90.00
_cell.angle_gamma   90.00
#
_symmetry.space_group_name_H-M   'P 1'
#
loop_
_entity.id
_entity.type
_entity.pdbx_description
1 polymer ?
#
loop_
_entity_poly.entity_id
_entity_poly.type
_entity_poly.pdbx_seq_one_letter_code
_entity_poly.pdbx_strand_id
1 'polypeptide(L)' 'MKISDGTTINDFQVEIGNMDYGLEIDGILGFNFMKQTGVVINANLMELSIDKL' A
#
# COMPACT_ATOMS: atom_id res chain seq x y z
N MET A 1 21.96 11.78 -13.46
CA MET A 1 21.77 10.96 -12.24
C MET A 1 21.00 9.72 -12.66
N LYS A 2 21.68 8.58 -12.85
CA LYS A 2 21.02 7.31 -13.17
C LYS A 2 20.54 6.73 -11.83
N ILE A 3 19.25 6.77 -11.57
CA ILE A 3 18.66 5.93 -10.53
C ILE A 3 18.76 4.50 -11.08
N SER A 4 19.51 3.64 -10.41
CA SER A 4 19.46 2.20 -10.63
C SER A 4 18.27 1.72 -9.81
N ASP A 5 17.15 1.41 -10.44
CA ASP A 5 15.85 1.27 -9.78
C ASP A 5 15.41 -0.20 -9.58
N GLY A 6 16.32 -1.16 -9.75
CA GLY A 6 16.08 -2.54 -9.34
C GLY A 6 16.24 -2.70 -7.83
N THR A 7 15.13 -2.73 -7.08
CA THR A 7 15.13 -3.17 -5.67
C THR A 7 14.71 -4.64 -5.62
N THR A 8 15.59 -5.50 -5.10
CA THR A 8 15.30 -6.91 -4.87
C THR A 8 14.91 -7.11 -3.42
N ILE A 9 13.72 -7.65 -3.18
CA ILE A 9 13.26 -8.11 -1.86
C ILE A 9 13.35 -9.63 -1.83
N ASN A 10 14.02 -10.16 -0.82
CA ASN A 10 14.07 -11.59 -0.53
C ASN A 10 13.06 -11.93 0.56
N ASP A 11 12.67 -13.21 0.67
CA ASP A 11 11.83 -13.74 1.76
C ASP A 11 10.43 -13.12 1.87
N PHE A 12 9.79 -12.81 0.74
CA PHE A 12 8.38 -12.41 0.72
C PHE A 12 7.49 -13.52 0.15
N GLN A 13 6.30 -13.67 0.73
CA GLN A 13 5.32 -14.63 0.25
C GLN A 13 4.58 -14.05 -0.95
N VAL A 14 4.67 -14.73 -2.10
CA VAL A 14 3.80 -14.48 -3.25
C VAL A 14 2.61 -15.42 -3.15
N GLU A 15 1.41 -14.87 -3.02
CA GLU A 15 0.19 -15.66 -3.16
C GLU A 15 -0.32 -15.57 -4.60
N ILE A 16 -0.45 -16.74 -5.25
CA ILE A 16 -1.01 -16.87 -6.60
C ILE A 16 -2.30 -17.67 -6.47
N GLY A 17 -3.44 -16.97 -6.46
CA GLY A 17 -4.75 -17.59 -6.22
C GLY A 17 -5.83 -16.53 -5.99
N ASN A 18 -6.99 -16.96 -5.50
CA ASN A 18 -7.99 -16.01 -5.00
C ASN A 18 -7.43 -15.30 -3.77
N MET A 19 -7.55 -13.96 -3.74
CA MET A 19 -7.25 -13.16 -2.56
C MET A 19 -8.27 -13.46 -1.47
N ASP A 20 -8.02 -14.50 -0.68
CA ASP A 20 -8.74 -14.78 0.55
C ASP A 20 -7.96 -14.19 1.71
N TYR A 21 -8.23 -12.91 1.99
CA TYR A 21 -7.61 -12.20 3.11
C TYR A 21 -8.12 -12.70 4.48
N GLY A 22 -9.00 -13.70 4.53
CA GLY A 22 -9.62 -14.20 5.75
C GLY A 22 -10.57 -13.20 6.41
N LEU A 23 -10.87 -12.09 5.73
CA LEU A 23 -11.71 -10.98 6.18
C LEU A 23 -12.60 -10.51 5.03
N GLU A 24 -13.83 -10.11 5.37
CA GLU A 24 -14.72 -9.46 4.42
C GLU A 24 -14.18 -8.07 4.09
N ILE A 25 -14.09 -7.75 2.79
CA ILE A 25 -13.64 -6.43 2.34
C ILE A 25 -14.85 -5.49 2.33
N ASP A 26 -14.90 -4.54 3.27
CA ASP A 26 -15.94 -3.51 3.32
C ASP A 26 -15.85 -2.50 2.16
N GLY A 27 -14.64 -2.26 1.64
CA GLY A 27 -14.41 -1.34 0.55
C GLY A 27 -12.94 -1.18 0.17
N ILE A 28 -12.72 -0.62 -1.03
CA ILE A 28 -11.38 -0.35 -1.57
C ILE A 28 -11.21 1.17 -1.68
N LEU A 29 -10.13 1.68 -1.10
CA LEU A 29 -9.73 3.09 -1.27
C LEU A 29 -8.96 3.25 -2.58
N GLY A 30 -9.53 4.02 -3.51
CA GLY A 30 -8.87 4.35 -4.77
C GLY A 30 -7.79 5.41 -4.62
N PHE A 31 -6.76 5.35 -5.45
CA PHE A 31 -5.68 6.34 -5.47
C PHE A 31 -6.17 7.77 -5.72
N ASN A 32 -7.28 7.95 -6.44
CA ASN A 32 -7.89 9.26 -6.66
C ASN A 32 -8.29 9.93 -5.33
N PHE A 33 -8.93 9.17 -4.43
CA PHE A 33 -9.32 9.65 -3.11
C PHE A 33 -8.08 9.94 -2.26
N MET A 34 -7.17 8.96 -2.16
CA MET A 34 -5.95 9.09 -1.35
C MET A 34 -5.11 10.30 -1.75
N LYS A 35 -5.02 10.58 -3.05
CA LYS A 35 -4.32 11.76 -3.57
C LYS A 35 -5.02 13.06 -3.21
N GLN A 36 -6.35 13.13 -3.31
CA GLN A 36 -7.11 14.33 -2.99
C GLN A 36 -7.07 14.67 -1.50
N THR A 37 -7.04 13.64 -0.66
CA THR A 37 -7.04 13.81 0.79
C THR A 37 -5.63 13.95 1.38
N GLY A 38 -4.57 13.79 0.59
CA GLY A 38 -3.19 13.85 1.11
C GLY A 38 -2.86 12.70 2.07
N VAL A 39 -3.29 11.47 1.75
CA VAL A 39 -3.01 10.29 2.58
C VAL A 39 -1.51 9.97 2.59
N VAL A 40 -0.98 9.75 3.78
CA VAL A 40 0.36 9.20 4.03
C VAL A 40 0.21 7.78 4.57
N ILE A 41 0.88 6.82 3.92
CA ILE A 41 0.88 5.40 4.32
C ILE A 41 2.17 5.10 5.06
N ASN A 42 2.08 4.74 6.34
CA ASN A 42 3.21 4.22 7.12
C ASN A 42 3.13 2.69 7.21
N ALA A 43 3.84 2.00 6.32
CA ALA A 43 3.85 0.54 6.26
C ALA A 43 4.53 -0.12 7.48
N ASN A 44 5.42 0.57 8.19
CA ASN A 44 6.06 0.01 9.39
C ASN A 44 5.10 -0.06 10.58
N LEU A 45 4.19 0.92 10.68
CA LEU A 45 3.16 0.97 11.73
C LEU A 45 1.82 0.38 11.27
N MET A 46 1.66 0.12 9.97
CA MET A 46 0.39 -0.26 9.35
C MET A 46 -0.71 0.79 9.59
N GLU A 47 -0.35 2.07 9.48
CA GLU A 47 -1.23 3.21 9.77
C GLU A 47 -1.37 4.15 8.56
N LEU A 48 -2.53 4.80 8.47
CA LEU A 48 -2.83 5.87 7.52
C LEU A 48 -2.98 7.19 8.28
N SER A 49 -2.38 8.26 7.77
CA SER A 49 -2.63 9.62 8.26
C SER A 49 -2.95 10.56 7.10
N ILE A 50 -3.51 11.72 7.42
CA ILE A 50 -3.73 12.80 6.47
C ILE A 50 -2.67 13.86 6.74
N ASP A 51 -1.90 14.22 5.71
CA ASP A 51 -0.97 15.32 5.84
C ASP A 51 -1.76 16.61 6.10
N LYS A 52 -1.38 17.37 7.14
CA LYS A 52 -2.14 18.56 7.54
C LYS A 52 -2.17 19.54 6.38
N LEU A 53 -3.38 19.90 5.92
CA LEU A 53 -3.60 21.13 5.15
C LEU A 53 -3.01 22.34 5.88
#